data_AF-A0A840ZIF7-F1
#
_entry.id   AF-A0A840ZIF7-F1
#
_cell.length_a   1.000
_cell.length_b   1.000
_cell.length_c   1.000
_cell.angle_alpha   90.00
_cell.angle_beta   90.00
_cell.angle_gamma   90.00
#
_symmetry.space_group_name_H-M   'P 1'
#
loop_
_entity.id
_entity.type
_entity.pdbx_description
1 polymer ?
#
loop_
_entity_poly.entity_id
_entity_poly.type
_entity_poly.pdbx_seq_one_letter_code
_entity_poly.pdbx_strand_id
1 'polypeptide(L)'
;MARGGYVWWYVDALSEDGRHGLTVIAFIGSVFSPYYVQNAKQDPFNHCAVNVVLYGADKRFTMTERNARSLTRDATSIAIGPSSLDWDGSVLTIRLDERGAPIPRALRGTVRVRPKAITAQPFTLDAHGLHRWWPMAPSCEVEAAFTAPDLTWRGSGYLDTNDGDGRLEDSFSDWTWCRATMKRGSAILYDVNRKDGSSQNLTLRFDADGSRRDIRPPLAADLPKTRFWKMPRPTRSDDGRASVVETFEDTPFYARSLLASTLDGEAVRPVHESLSLGRFRNPAVQFMLPFRMPRRIG
;
A
#
# COMPACT_ATOMS: atom_id res chain seq x y z
N MET A 1 -10.38 -14.82 -11.65
CA MET A 1 -10.50 -13.36 -11.43
C MET A 1 -11.30 -12.76 -12.57
N ALA A 2 -12.19 -11.82 -12.27
CA ALA A 2 -12.99 -11.13 -13.28
C ALA A 2 -12.12 -10.20 -14.15
N ARG A 3 -12.63 -9.85 -15.34
CA ARG A 3 -12.02 -8.79 -16.17
C ARG A 3 -12.10 -7.46 -15.44
N GLY A 4 -11.01 -6.69 -15.44
CA GLY A 4 -10.91 -5.44 -14.68
C GLY A 4 -10.76 -5.65 -13.17
N GLY A 5 -10.76 -6.89 -12.69
CA GLY A 5 -10.49 -7.22 -11.30
C GLY A 5 -9.02 -7.11 -10.94
N TYR A 6 -8.72 -7.30 -9.67
CA TYR A 6 -7.36 -7.19 -9.14
C TYR A 6 -7.19 -7.99 -7.86
N VAL A 7 -5.94 -8.28 -7.52
CA VAL A 7 -5.52 -8.61 -6.17
C VAL A 7 -4.14 -8.01 -5.95
N TRP A 8 -3.89 -7.50 -4.74
CA TRP A 8 -2.56 -7.13 -4.34
C TRP A 8 -2.26 -7.49 -2.89
N TRP A 9 -1.01 -7.83 -2.63
CA TRP A 9 -0.46 -7.99 -1.29
C TRP A 9 0.43 -6.80 -1.00
N TYR A 10 0.15 -6.10 0.10
CA TYR A 10 0.83 -4.88 0.50
C TYR A 10 1.62 -5.11 1.78
N VAL A 11 2.85 -4.62 1.82
CA VAL A 11 3.66 -4.52 3.02
C VAL A 11 4.19 -3.11 3.17
N ASP A 12 4.06 -2.51 4.35
CA ASP A 12 4.84 -1.35 4.77
C ASP A 12 5.69 -1.66 6.00
N ALA A 13 6.78 -0.93 6.15
CA ALA A 13 7.61 -0.98 7.35
C ALA A 13 8.40 0.31 7.56
N LEU A 14 8.70 0.59 8.83
CA LEU A 14 9.59 1.65 9.29
C LEU A 14 10.67 1.04 10.19
N SER A 15 11.92 1.44 10.01
CA SER A 15 13.02 1.01 10.88
C SER A 15 12.85 1.49 12.32
N GLU A 16 13.42 0.77 13.27
CA GLU A 16 13.35 1.11 14.70
C GLU A 16 13.89 2.51 15.01
N ASP A 17 14.92 2.93 14.29
CA ASP A 17 15.53 4.26 14.38
C ASP A 17 14.79 5.35 13.59
N GLY A 18 13.73 4.99 12.86
CA GLY A 18 12.92 5.87 12.02
C GLY A 18 13.66 6.48 10.82
N ARG A 19 14.86 6.02 10.47
CA ARG A 19 15.66 6.56 9.35
C ARG A 19 15.33 5.93 8.00
N HIS A 20 14.73 4.75 7.99
CA HIS A 20 14.42 3.97 6.81
C HIS A 20 12.96 3.54 6.81
N GLY A 21 12.42 3.37 5.62
CA GLY A 21 11.10 2.80 5.43
C GLY A 21 11.02 2.07 4.11
N LEU A 22 9.99 1.24 3.97
CA LEU A 22 9.78 0.43 2.79
C LEU A 22 8.28 0.28 2.55
N THR A 23 7.91 0.25 1.28
CA THR A 23 6.67 -0.36 0.83
C THR A 23 6.96 -1.38 -0.26
N VAL A 24 6.30 -2.53 -0.19
CA VAL A 24 6.26 -3.54 -1.25
C VAL A 24 4.80 -3.82 -1.60
N ILE A 25 4.48 -3.84 -2.88
CA ILE A 25 3.17 -4.26 -3.36
C ILE A 25 3.34 -5.23 -4.53
N ALA A 26 2.81 -6.44 -4.41
CA ALA A 26 2.72 -7.39 -5.51
C ALA A 26 1.30 -7.36 -6.08
N PHE A 27 1.16 -7.06 -7.37
CA PHE A 27 -0.11 -6.92 -8.06
C PHE A 27 -0.34 -8.02 -9.08
N ILE A 28 -1.56 -8.58 -9.10
CA ILE A 28 -2.17 -9.20 -10.28
C ILE A 28 -3.32 -8.29 -10.69
N GLY A 29 -3.28 -7.76 -11.92
CA GLY A 29 -4.19 -6.69 -12.34
C GLY A 29 -3.83 -5.38 -11.64
N SER A 30 -2.64 -4.84 -11.90
CA SER A 30 -2.14 -3.61 -11.28
C SER A 30 -3.09 -2.44 -11.51
N VAL A 31 -3.81 -2.04 -10.47
CA VAL A 31 -4.83 -0.99 -10.51
C VAL A 31 -4.29 0.39 -10.89
N PHE A 32 -2.98 0.62 -10.72
CA PHE A 32 -2.32 1.86 -11.15
C PHE A 32 -1.73 1.79 -12.57
N SER A 33 -1.97 0.71 -13.30
CA SER A 33 -1.43 0.53 -14.64
C SER A 33 -2.18 1.36 -15.70
N PRO A 34 -1.50 2.25 -16.43
CA PRO A 34 -2.11 2.91 -17.58
C PRO A 34 -2.41 1.91 -18.70
N TYR A 35 -1.61 0.84 -18.82
CA TYR A 35 -1.79 -0.19 -19.84
C TYR A 35 -2.99 -1.07 -19.56
N TYR A 36 -3.31 -1.31 -18.28
CA TYR A 36 -4.43 -2.15 -17.88
C TYR A 36 -5.75 -1.42 -18.15
N VAL A 37 -5.84 -0.17 -17.72
CA VAL A 37 -6.99 0.71 -17.94
C VAL A 37 -7.33 0.88 -19.43
N GLN A 38 -6.32 0.90 -20.30
CA GLN A 38 -6.48 1.08 -21.75
C GLN A 38 -6.67 -0.24 -22.51
N ASN A 39 -6.50 -1.39 -21.86
CA ASN A 39 -6.60 -2.68 -22.53
C ASN A 39 -8.06 -3.13 -22.65
N ALA A 40 -8.59 -3.28 -23.86
CA ALA A 40 -9.98 -3.69 -24.07
C ALA A 40 -10.35 -5.06 -23.46
N LYS A 41 -9.39 -6.01 -23.36
CA LYS A 41 -9.65 -7.34 -22.76
C LYS A 41 -9.70 -7.28 -21.24
N GLN A 42 -9.02 -6.30 -20.63
CA GLN A 42 -8.89 -6.14 -19.18
C GLN A 42 -8.61 -7.47 -18.45
N ASP A 43 -7.68 -8.26 -18.98
CA ASP A 43 -7.24 -9.50 -18.32
C ASP A 43 -6.19 -9.18 -17.24
N PRO A 44 -6.51 -9.35 -15.93
CA PRO A 44 -5.61 -8.96 -14.83
C PRO A 44 -4.25 -9.69 -14.89
N PHE A 45 -4.22 -10.93 -15.36
CA PHE A 45 -2.98 -11.71 -15.40
C PHE A 45 -1.96 -11.13 -16.38
N ASN A 46 -2.41 -10.33 -17.35
CA ASN A 46 -1.54 -9.67 -18.31
C ASN A 46 -0.95 -8.34 -17.82
N HIS A 47 -1.27 -7.94 -16.59
CA HIS A 47 -0.89 -6.66 -15.97
C HIS A 47 -0.43 -6.89 -14.53
N CYS A 48 0.63 -7.68 -14.36
CA CYS A 48 1.21 -7.97 -13.05
C CYS A 48 2.39 -7.03 -12.77
N ALA A 49 2.62 -6.64 -11.52
CA ALA A 49 3.75 -5.77 -11.17
C ALA A 49 4.22 -6.01 -9.74
N VAL A 50 5.49 -5.72 -9.47
CA VAL A 50 6.00 -5.56 -8.10
C VAL A 50 6.42 -4.10 -7.95
N ASN A 51 5.68 -3.36 -7.12
CA ASN A 51 6.06 -2.03 -6.71
C ASN A 51 6.91 -2.12 -5.45
N VAL A 52 8.06 -1.44 -5.46
CA VAL A 52 8.90 -1.29 -4.27
C VAL A 52 9.32 0.15 -4.14
N VAL A 53 9.15 0.70 -2.93
CA VAL A 53 9.62 2.03 -2.58
C VAL A 53 10.47 1.95 -1.32
N LEU A 54 11.72 2.38 -1.42
CA LEU A 54 12.61 2.56 -0.27
C LEU A 54 12.68 4.03 0.12
N TYR A 55 12.52 4.29 1.41
CA TYR A 55 12.66 5.61 2.05
C TYR A 55 13.94 5.69 2.88
N GLY A 56 14.38 6.92 3.17
CA GLY A 56 15.66 7.21 3.81
C GLY A 56 16.68 7.84 2.85
N ALA A 57 17.97 7.74 3.19
CA ALA A 57 19.05 8.33 2.39
C ALA A 57 19.12 7.74 0.97
N ASP A 58 18.96 6.42 0.85
CA ASP A 58 19.05 5.69 -0.40
C ASP A 58 17.67 5.41 -1.03
N LYS A 59 16.93 6.47 -1.36
CA LYS A 59 15.59 6.31 -1.94
C LYS A 59 15.62 5.48 -3.23
N ARG A 60 14.68 4.55 -3.36
CA ARG A 60 14.48 3.76 -4.59
C ARG A 60 12.99 3.66 -4.88
N PHE A 61 12.64 3.61 -6.16
CA PHE A 61 11.29 3.36 -6.64
C PHE A 61 11.41 2.40 -7.82
N THR A 62 10.65 1.31 -7.80
CA THR A 62 10.55 0.35 -8.90
C THR A 62 9.08 -0.04 -9.08
N MET A 63 8.63 -0.17 -10.33
CA MET A 63 7.31 -0.70 -10.65
C MET A 63 7.29 -1.15 -12.11
N THR A 64 7.88 -2.30 -12.40
CA THR A 64 7.85 -2.83 -13.78
C THR A 64 6.61 -3.69 -13.97
N GLU A 65 5.77 -3.34 -14.95
CA GLU A 65 4.65 -4.19 -15.37
C GLU A 65 5.12 -5.35 -16.24
N ARG A 66 4.54 -6.52 -16.02
CA ARG A 66 4.81 -7.78 -16.70
C ARG A 66 3.51 -8.47 -17.11
N ASN A 67 3.62 -9.41 -18.05
CA ASN A 67 2.49 -10.18 -18.57
C ASN A 67 2.33 -11.52 -17.82
N ALA A 68 1.31 -12.30 -18.23
CA ALA A 68 0.97 -13.58 -17.62
C ALA A 68 2.10 -14.63 -17.70
N ARG A 69 3.02 -14.53 -18.68
CA ARG A 69 4.15 -15.47 -18.81
C ARG A 69 5.21 -15.25 -17.73
N SER A 70 5.25 -14.07 -17.14
CA SER A 70 6.13 -13.74 -16.02
C SER A 70 5.48 -14.03 -14.67
N LEU A 71 4.25 -14.57 -14.62
CA LEU A 71 3.55 -14.89 -13.38
C LEU A 71 3.58 -16.40 -13.14
N THR A 72 4.05 -16.80 -11.97
CA THR A 72 3.85 -18.16 -11.43
C THR A 72 3.30 -18.02 -10.02
N ARG A 73 2.34 -18.88 -9.63
CA ARG A 73 1.76 -18.85 -8.29
C ARG A 73 1.20 -20.20 -7.88
N ASP A 74 1.20 -20.44 -6.59
CA ASP A 74 0.47 -21.53 -5.94
C ASP A 74 -0.25 -21.01 -4.69
N ALA A 75 -0.58 -21.89 -3.74
CA ALA A 75 -1.28 -21.52 -2.50
C ALA A 75 -0.42 -20.72 -1.51
N THR A 76 0.90 -20.83 -1.62
CA THR A 76 1.90 -20.32 -0.68
C THR A 76 2.93 -19.39 -1.33
N SER A 77 2.97 -19.33 -2.66
CA SER A 77 3.95 -18.52 -3.40
C SER A 77 3.34 -17.71 -4.54
N ILE A 78 3.93 -16.55 -4.82
CA ILE A 78 3.74 -15.80 -6.05
C ILE A 78 5.09 -15.26 -6.54
N ALA A 79 5.41 -15.51 -7.80
CA ALA A 79 6.57 -14.96 -8.50
C ALA A 79 6.11 -14.11 -9.69
N ILE A 80 6.62 -12.88 -9.78
CA ILE A 80 6.36 -11.93 -10.85
C ILE A 80 7.70 -11.50 -11.45
N GLY A 81 8.06 -12.11 -12.57
CA GLY A 81 9.38 -11.98 -13.17
C GLY A 81 10.45 -12.47 -12.20
N PRO A 82 11.48 -11.65 -11.87
CA PRO A 82 12.58 -12.07 -11.01
C PRO A 82 12.31 -11.92 -9.51
N SER A 83 11.17 -11.34 -9.12
CA SER A 83 10.80 -11.11 -7.72
C SER A 83 9.74 -12.13 -7.25
N SER A 84 9.79 -12.53 -5.98
CA SER A 84 8.86 -13.51 -5.40
C SER A 84 8.42 -13.16 -3.99
N LEU A 85 7.26 -13.66 -3.59
CA LEU A 85 6.72 -13.66 -2.24
C LEU A 85 6.41 -15.12 -1.89
N ASP A 86 6.97 -15.60 -0.79
CA ASP A 86 6.87 -17.00 -0.36
C ASP A 86 6.45 -17.06 1.11
N TRP A 87 5.34 -17.75 1.41
CA TRP A 87 4.79 -17.94 2.75
C TRP A 87 5.08 -19.36 3.25
N ASP A 88 5.78 -19.48 4.38
CA ASP A 88 6.14 -20.79 4.96
C ASP A 88 5.18 -21.27 6.07
N GLY A 89 4.09 -20.54 6.31
CA GLY A 89 3.19 -20.76 7.45
C GLY A 89 3.43 -19.82 8.62
N SER A 90 4.57 -19.14 8.67
CA SER A 90 4.97 -18.25 9.77
C SER A 90 5.60 -16.93 9.31
N VAL A 91 6.39 -16.96 8.23
CA VAL A 91 7.16 -15.84 7.70
C VAL A 91 6.81 -15.67 6.23
N LEU A 92 6.53 -14.42 5.84
CA LEU A 92 6.46 -14.03 4.43
C LEU A 92 7.86 -13.58 4.01
N THR A 93 8.51 -14.34 3.14
CA THR A 93 9.80 -14.01 2.56
C THR A 93 9.59 -13.39 1.18
N ILE A 94 9.97 -12.12 1.04
CA ILE A 94 9.89 -11.38 -0.22
C ILE A 94 11.30 -11.27 -0.79
N ARG A 95 11.53 -11.83 -1.97
CA ARG A 95 12.78 -11.69 -2.73
C ARG A 95 12.58 -10.68 -3.84
N LEU A 96 13.46 -9.68 -3.90
CA LEU A 96 13.35 -8.56 -4.81
C LEU A 96 14.55 -8.54 -5.76
N ASP A 97 14.30 -8.45 -7.06
CA ASP A 97 15.29 -8.09 -8.07
C ASP A 97 14.65 -7.17 -9.11
N GLU A 98 14.52 -5.90 -8.75
CA GLU A 98 13.87 -4.90 -9.55
C GLU A 98 14.85 -3.82 -10.04
N ARG A 99 14.43 -3.09 -11.06
CA ARG A 99 15.15 -1.90 -11.56
C ARG A 99 14.20 -0.72 -11.64
N GLY A 100 14.69 0.44 -11.21
CA GLY A 100 13.92 1.67 -11.20
C GLY A 100 13.66 2.24 -12.59
N ALA A 101 12.73 3.19 -12.64
CA ALA A 101 12.47 4.01 -13.81
C ALA A 101 12.14 5.45 -13.36
N PRO A 102 12.51 6.48 -14.15
CA PRO A 102 13.27 6.40 -15.41
C PRO A 102 14.76 6.10 -15.18
N ILE A 103 15.26 6.26 -13.95
CA ILE A 103 16.66 5.98 -13.61
C ILE A 103 16.80 4.51 -13.18
N PRO A 104 17.56 3.67 -13.93
CA PRO A 104 17.59 2.22 -13.76
C PRO A 104 18.46 1.75 -12.60
N ARG A 105 18.30 2.36 -11.42
CA ARG A 105 18.96 1.91 -10.19
C ARG A 105 18.41 0.55 -9.78
N ALA A 106 19.30 -0.38 -9.47
CA ALA A 106 18.93 -1.69 -8.98
C ALA A 106 18.33 -1.61 -7.57
N LEU A 107 17.36 -2.49 -7.31
CA LEU A 107 16.80 -2.77 -6.01
C LEU A 107 16.79 -4.29 -5.83
N ARG A 108 17.74 -4.81 -5.04
CA ARG A 108 17.93 -6.24 -4.82
C ARG A 108 18.07 -6.57 -3.35
N GLY A 109 17.35 -7.57 -2.89
CA GLY A 109 17.39 -7.95 -1.48
C GLY A 109 16.31 -8.93 -1.08
N THR A 110 16.24 -9.18 0.21
CA THR A 110 15.20 -9.98 0.85
C THR A 110 14.55 -9.17 1.97
N VAL A 111 13.23 -9.23 2.04
CA VAL A 111 12.43 -8.67 3.12
C VAL A 111 11.69 -9.82 3.78
N ARG A 112 11.89 -10.02 5.08
CA ARG A 112 11.19 -11.03 5.88
C ARG A 112 10.17 -10.34 6.76
N VAL A 113 8.91 -10.72 6.63
CA VAL A 113 7.79 -10.20 7.41
C VAL A 113 7.30 -11.31 8.31
N ARG A 114 7.33 -11.07 9.63
CA ARG A 114 6.82 -11.97 10.66
C ARG A 114 5.58 -11.34 11.28
N PRO A 115 4.37 -11.76 10.88
CA PRO A 115 3.14 -11.37 11.55
C PRO A 115 3.20 -11.71 13.04
N LYS A 116 2.77 -10.79 13.91
CA LYS A 116 2.55 -11.12 15.33
C LYS A 116 1.29 -11.94 15.53
N ALA A 117 0.29 -11.66 14.70
CA ALA A 117 -0.95 -12.41 14.60
C ALA A 117 -1.60 -12.16 13.23
N ILE A 118 -2.50 -13.05 12.84
CA ILE A 118 -3.35 -12.91 11.65
C ILE A 118 -4.77 -12.59 12.10
N THR A 119 -5.37 -11.53 11.54
CA THR A 119 -6.73 -11.10 11.87
C THR A 119 -7.78 -12.02 11.26
N ALA A 120 -8.96 -12.06 11.86
CA ALA A 120 -9.97 -13.06 11.55
C ALA A 120 -10.64 -12.93 10.16
N GLN A 121 -10.81 -11.70 9.65
CA GLN A 121 -11.69 -11.49 8.49
C GLN A 121 -11.37 -10.26 7.64
N PRO A 122 -11.72 -10.31 6.33
CA PRO A 122 -11.75 -9.15 5.46
C PRO A 122 -12.89 -8.17 5.79
N PHE A 123 -12.79 -6.97 5.24
CA PHE A 123 -13.81 -5.93 5.21
C PHE A 123 -14.21 -5.64 3.76
N THR A 124 -15.49 -5.35 3.57
CA THR A 124 -15.98 -4.82 2.30
C THR A 124 -15.88 -3.30 2.29
N LEU A 125 -15.37 -2.74 1.19
CA LEU A 125 -15.15 -1.31 1.00
C LEU A 125 -16.25 -0.61 0.18
N ASP A 126 -17.06 -1.35 -0.56
CA ASP A 126 -18.18 -0.83 -1.37
C ASP A 126 -19.53 -1.48 -1.04
N ALA A 127 -20.63 -0.83 -1.41
CA ALA A 127 -21.97 -1.34 -1.09
C ALA A 127 -22.29 -2.69 -1.76
N HIS A 128 -21.62 -3.03 -2.87
CA HIS A 128 -21.90 -4.22 -3.67
C HIS A 128 -20.95 -5.39 -3.38
N GLY A 129 -19.97 -5.23 -2.49
CA GLY A 129 -19.03 -6.31 -2.16
C GLY A 129 -17.96 -6.56 -3.23
N LEU A 130 -17.80 -5.64 -4.19
CA LEU A 130 -16.85 -5.79 -5.30
C LEU A 130 -15.40 -5.57 -4.89
N HIS A 131 -15.15 -4.92 -3.76
CA HIS A 131 -13.84 -4.54 -3.27
C HIS A 131 -13.70 -4.94 -1.80
N ARG A 132 -12.72 -5.78 -1.54
CA ARG A 132 -12.46 -6.41 -0.25
C ARG A 132 -11.04 -6.08 0.18
N TRP A 133 -10.90 -5.79 1.46
CA TRP A 133 -9.64 -5.46 2.09
C TRP A 133 -9.49 -6.26 3.38
N TRP A 134 -8.38 -6.96 3.51
CA TRP A 134 -8.07 -7.74 4.70
C TRP A 134 -6.76 -7.27 5.32
N PRO A 135 -6.80 -6.54 6.46
CA PRO A 135 -5.61 -6.20 7.22
C PRO A 135 -5.08 -7.46 7.93
N MET A 136 -4.46 -8.36 7.16
CA MET A 136 -4.03 -9.69 7.60
C MET A 136 -3.19 -9.60 8.86
N ALA A 137 -2.15 -8.78 8.87
CA ALA A 137 -1.30 -8.58 10.03
C ALA A 137 -1.08 -7.08 10.28
N PRO A 138 -1.93 -6.46 11.13
CA PRO A 138 -1.84 -5.06 11.53
C PRO A 138 -0.48 -4.69 12.16
N SER A 139 0.18 -5.69 12.75
CA SER A 139 1.48 -5.61 13.41
C SER A 139 2.38 -6.76 12.96
N CYS A 140 3.52 -6.41 12.35
CA CYS A 140 4.57 -7.33 11.94
C CYS A 140 5.94 -6.89 12.46
N GLU A 141 6.86 -7.83 12.60
CA GLU A 141 8.29 -7.54 12.61
C GLU A 141 8.84 -7.71 11.20
N VAL A 142 9.61 -6.71 10.75
CA VAL A 142 10.16 -6.69 9.41
C VAL A 142 11.67 -6.59 9.47
N GLU A 143 12.32 -7.46 8.70
CA GLU A 143 13.75 -7.46 8.51
C GLU A 143 14.02 -7.26 7.03
N ALA A 144 14.73 -6.19 6.69
CA ALA A 144 15.08 -5.88 5.31
C ALA A 144 16.59 -5.96 5.13
N ALA A 145 17.04 -6.77 4.18
CA ALA A 145 18.44 -6.95 3.85
C ALA A 145 18.62 -6.82 2.34
N PHE A 146 19.16 -5.70 1.90
CA PHE A 146 19.40 -5.37 0.50
C PHE A 146 20.88 -5.47 0.18
N THR A 147 21.19 -6.04 -0.99
CA THR A 147 22.51 -6.02 -1.60
C THR A 147 22.67 -4.85 -2.57
N ALA A 148 21.55 -4.26 -3.02
CA ALA A 148 21.54 -3.04 -3.80
C ALA A 148 20.26 -2.24 -3.46
N PRO A 149 20.35 -1.08 -2.77
CA PRO A 149 21.54 -0.57 -2.06
C PRO A 149 22.05 -1.58 -1.02
N ASP A 150 23.32 -1.46 -0.60
CA ASP A 150 23.85 -2.24 0.53
C ASP A 150 23.29 -1.65 1.84
N LEU A 151 22.15 -2.20 2.28
CA LEU A 151 21.35 -1.65 3.36
C LEU A 151 20.64 -2.77 4.12
N THR A 152 20.84 -2.82 5.44
CA THR A 152 20.15 -3.76 6.32
C THR A 152 19.56 -3.04 7.52
N TRP A 153 18.31 -3.35 7.86
CA TRP A 153 17.63 -2.84 9.05
C TRP A 153 16.50 -3.75 9.51
N ARG A 154 16.03 -3.50 10.74
CA ARG A 154 14.85 -4.13 11.34
C ARG A 154 13.86 -3.06 11.80
N GLY A 155 12.60 -3.42 11.89
CA GLY A 155 11.54 -2.46 12.18
C GLY A 155 10.16 -3.07 12.37
N SER A 156 9.18 -2.20 12.65
CA SER A 156 7.78 -2.57 12.67
C SER A 156 7.17 -2.45 11.29
N GLY A 157 6.23 -3.34 10.98
CA GLY A 157 5.56 -3.34 9.69
C GLY A 157 4.12 -3.79 9.76
N TYR A 158 3.56 -3.98 8.58
CA TYR A 158 2.18 -4.31 8.32
C TYR A 158 2.05 -5.12 7.05
N LEU A 159 1.03 -5.96 7.00
CA LEU A 159 0.71 -6.78 5.85
C LEU A 159 -0.81 -6.80 5.64
N ASP A 160 -1.24 -6.50 4.41
CA ASP A 160 -2.61 -6.70 3.98
C ASP A 160 -2.73 -7.30 2.59
N THR A 161 -3.95 -7.68 2.26
CA THR A 161 -4.35 -7.96 0.89
C THR A 161 -5.60 -7.17 0.55
N ASN A 162 -5.69 -6.74 -0.69
CA ASN A 162 -6.92 -6.22 -1.27
C ASN A 162 -7.23 -6.99 -2.54
N ASP A 163 -8.50 -7.27 -2.77
CA ASP A 163 -8.94 -7.88 -4.01
C ASP A 163 -10.28 -7.30 -4.46
N GLY A 164 -10.54 -7.39 -5.75
CA GLY A 164 -11.81 -6.94 -6.28
C GLY A 164 -12.15 -7.45 -7.66
N ASP A 165 -13.44 -7.40 -7.96
CA ASP A 165 -14.05 -7.92 -9.19
C ASP A 165 -14.31 -6.83 -10.23
N GLY A 166 -13.76 -5.63 -10.02
CA GLY A 166 -13.90 -4.49 -10.91
C GLY A 166 -12.86 -3.41 -10.63
N ARG A 167 -12.96 -2.32 -11.40
CA ARG A 167 -12.03 -1.20 -11.34
C ARG A 167 -12.31 -0.32 -10.13
N LEU A 168 -11.26 0.15 -9.48
CA LEU A 168 -11.40 1.06 -8.35
C LEU A 168 -12.11 2.36 -8.76
N GLU A 169 -11.76 2.90 -9.93
CA GLU A 169 -12.26 4.20 -10.41
C GLU A 169 -13.75 4.22 -10.80
N ASP A 170 -14.41 3.07 -10.75
CA ASP A 170 -15.85 2.92 -10.99
C ASP A 170 -16.63 2.94 -9.67
N SER A 171 -16.03 2.47 -8.57
CA SER A 171 -16.67 2.44 -7.23
C SER A 171 -16.25 3.61 -6.34
N PHE A 172 -15.01 4.08 -6.46
CA PHE A 172 -14.40 5.04 -5.52
C PHE A 172 -14.02 6.37 -6.18
N SER A 173 -14.18 7.45 -5.43
CA SER A 173 -13.73 8.80 -5.80
C SER A 173 -12.32 9.05 -5.26
N ASP A 174 -12.14 8.77 -3.97
CA ASP A 174 -10.91 8.95 -3.22
C ASP A 174 -10.99 8.18 -1.89
N TRP A 175 -9.83 8.03 -1.26
CA TRP A 175 -9.76 7.53 0.11
C TRP A 175 -8.53 8.05 0.83
N THR A 176 -8.58 7.98 2.15
CA THR A 176 -7.40 8.05 3.00
C THR A 176 -7.30 6.81 3.87
N TRP A 177 -6.08 6.35 4.06
CA TRP A 177 -5.77 5.18 4.87
C TRP A 177 -4.61 5.53 5.77
N CYS A 178 -4.65 5.14 7.03
CA CYS A 178 -3.48 5.25 7.88
C CYS A 178 -3.37 4.09 8.84
N ARG A 179 -2.14 3.80 9.24
CA ARG A 179 -1.81 2.81 10.25
C ARG A 179 -0.85 3.39 11.26
N ALA A 180 -1.18 3.22 12.54
CA ALA A 180 -0.32 3.56 13.66
C ALA A 180 0.13 2.28 14.38
N THR A 181 1.43 2.18 14.66
CA THR A 181 1.92 1.28 15.72
C THR A 181 1.58 1.91 17.06
N MET A 182 1.06 1.12 17.99
CA MET A 182 0.66 1.55 19.33
C MET A 182 1.41 0.75 20.38
N LYS A 183 1.35 1.16 21.65
CA LYS A 183 2.01 0.42 22.75
C LYS A 183 1.53 -1.03 22.83
N ARG A 184 0.25 -1.25 22.54
CA ARG A 184 -0.39 -2.57 22.52
C ARG A 184 -1.01 -2.85 21.15
N GLY A 185 -0.22 -3.29 20.18
CA GLY A 185 -0.70 -3.61 18.83
C GLY A 185 -0.75 -2.38 17.91
N SER A 186 -1.89 -2.13 17.25
CA SER A 186 -2.00 -1.09 16.22
C SER A 186 -3.40 -0.50 16.09
N ALA A 187 -3.50 0.67 15.45
CA ALA A 187 -4.74 1.24 14.96
C ALA A 187 -4.68 1.49 13.46
N ILE A 188 -5.81 1.32 12.78
CA ILE A 188 -5.97 1.60 11.35
C ILE A 188 -7.21 2.48 11.18
N LEU A 189 -7.05 3.54 10.39
CA LEU A 189 -8.16 4.36 9.92
C LEU A 189 -8.27 4.21 8.41
N TYR A 190 -9.46 3.95 7.90
CA TYR A 190 -9.72 3.88 6.47
C TYR A 190 -11.00 4.66 6.14
N ASP A 191 -10.83 5.85 5.58
CA ASP A 191 -11.93 6.69 5.09
C ASP A 191 -12.05 6.51 3.57
N VAL A 192 -13.17 5.99 3.10
CA VAL A 192 -13.46 5.74 1.69
C VAL A 192 -14.63 6.60 1.25
N ASN A 193 -14.44 7.35 0.16
CA ASN A 193 -15.50 8.11 -0.50
C ASN A 193 -15.85 7.46 -1.85
N ARG A 194 -17.12 7.13 -2.04
CA ARG A 194 -17.61 6.40 -3.21
C ARG A 194 -18.14 7.34 -4.28
N LYS A 195 -18.28 6.84 -5.51
CA LYS A 195 -18.80 7.64 -6.63
C LYS A 195 -20.29 7.93 -6.55
N ASP A 196 -21.04 7.10 -5.82
CA ASP A 196 -22.47 7.30 -5.55
C ASP A 196 -22.72 8.38 -4.48
N GLY A 197 -21.67 8.99 -3.92
CA GLY A 197 -21.74 9.99 -2.87
C GLY A 197 -21.79 9.43 -1.45
N SER A 198 -21.88 8.10 -1.29
CA SER A 198 -21.76 7.45 0.01
C SER A 198 -20.31 7.43 0.49
N SER A 199 -20.12 7.28 1.80
CA SER A 199 -18.80 7.13 2.42
C SER A 199 -18.79 6.00 3.44
N GLN A 200 -17.60 5.55 3.81
CA GLN A 200 -17.37 4.60 4.88
C GLN A 200 -16.12 5.01 5.64
N ASN A 201 -16.25 5.06 6.97
CA ASN A 201 -15.12 5.19 7.88
C ASN A 201 -14.94 3.87 8.62
N LEU A 202 -13.78 3.25 8.46
CA LEU A 202 -13.34 2.15 9.32
C LEU A 202 -12.36 2.72 10.34
N THR A 203 -12.72 2.60 11.61
CA THR A 203 -11.82 2.87 12.74
C THR A 203 -11.57 1.54 13.43
N LEU A 204 -10.36 1.00 13.30
CA LEU A 204 -10.02 -0.35 13.75
C LEU A 204 -8.86 -0.30 14.74
N ARG A 205 -9.05 -0.91 15.91
CA ARG A 205 -8.00 -1.14 16.91
C ARG A 205 -7.73 -2.63 17.00
N PHE A 206 -6.46 -3.01 16.97
CA PHE A 206 -6.02 -4.39 17.10
C PHE A 206 -5.02 -4.55 18.23
N ASP A 207 -5.22 -5.56 19.07
CA ASP A 207 -4.21 -6.02 20.02
C ASP A 207 -3.05 -6.74 19.31
N ALA A 208 -2.00 -7.03 20.08
CA ALA A 208 -0.84 -7.78 19.58
C ALA A 208 -1.18 -9.21 19.12
N ASP A 209 -2.26 -9.79 19.63
CA ASP A 209 -2.77 -11.11 19.24
C ASP A 209 -3.72 -11.07 18.03
N GLY A 210 -3.89 -9.89 17.41
CA GLY A 210 -4.74 -9.70 16.24
C GLY A 210 -6.23 -9.59 16.56
N SER A 211 -6.62 -9.67 17.83
CA SER A 211 -8.01 -9.44 18.22
C SER A 211 -8.40 -7.98 18.03
N ARG A 212 -9.61 -7.77 17.51
CA ARG A 212 -10.16 -6.43 17.30
C ARG A 212 -10.72 -5.90 18.61
N ARG A 213 -10.48 -4.62 18.87
CA ARG A 213 -11.12 -3.85 19.93
C ARG A 213 -11.87 -2.66 19.35
N ASP A 214 -12.85 -2.21 20.10
CA ASP A 214 -13.55 -0.97 19.79
C ASP A 214 -12.81 0.21 20.40
N ILE A 215 -12.72 1.27 19.60
CA ILE A 215 -12.25 2.59 20.04
C ILE A 215 -13.23 3.64 19.52
N ARG A 216 -13.25 4.80 20.15
CA ARG A 216 -14.06 5.92 19.67
C ARG A 216 -13.51 6.39 18.31
N PRO A 217 -14.35 6.55 17.27
CA PRO A 217 -13.92 7.14 16.00
C PRO A 217 -13.28 8.52 16.22
N PRO A 218 -12.02 8.74 15.79
CA PRO A 218 -11.35 10.01 15.96
C PRO A 218 -11.98 11.13 15.12
N LEU A 219 -11.75 12.37 15.54
CA LEU A 219 -12.28 13.57 14.89
C LEU A 219 -11.51 13.88 13.60
N ALA A 220 -12.18 14.48 12.62
CA ALA A 220 -11.52 14.96 11.42
C ALA A 220 -10.41 15.97 11.76
N ALA A 221 -9.27 15.84 11.09
CA ALA A 221 -8.10 16.69 11.25
C ALA A 221 -7.57 17.12 9.88
N ASP A 222 -7.40 18.43 9.70
CA ASP A 222 -6.89 18.99 8.45
C ASP A 222 -5.37 18.93 8.40
N LEU A 223 -4.84 18.70 7.19
CA LEU A 223 -3.42 18.74 6.89
C LEU A 223 -3.16 19.63 5.67
N PRO A 224 -2.02 20.33 5.61
CA PRO A 224 -1.65 21.09 4.43
C PRO A 224 -1.52 20.14 3.25
N LYS A 225 -2.00 20.55 2.06
CA LYS A 225 -1.81 19.78 0.82
C LYS A 225 -0.33 19.50 0.57
N THR A 226 -0.03 18.47 -0.23
CA THR A 226 1.37 18.18 -0.60
C THR A 226 2.01 19.34 -1.34
N ARG A 227 3.35 19.41 -1.33
CA ARG A 227 4.09 20.61 -1.75
C ARG A 227 3.96 20.85 -3.26
N PHE A 228 4.15 19.79 -4.06
CA PHE A 228 4.27 19.87 -5.51
C PHE A 228 2.93 19.66 -6.20
N TRP A 229 2.28 18.50 -5.98
CA TRP A 229 1.04 18.15 -6.69
C TRP A 229 -0.23 18.65 -6.00
N LYS A 230 -0.09 19.32 -4.85
CA LYS A 230 -1.20 19.85 -4.05
C LYS A 230 -2.26 18.77 -3.80
N MET A 231 -1.82 17.54 -3.51
CA MET A 231 -2.73 16.45 -3.14
C MET A 231 -3.36 16.76 -1.78
N PRO A 232 -4.70 16.70 -1.67
CA PRO A 232 -5.36 16.72 -0.36
C PRO A 232 -4.99 15.46 0.40
N ARG A 233 -4.88 15.57 1.72
CA ARG A 233 -4.53 14.46 2.61
C ARG A 233 -5.21 14.62 3.97
N PRO A 234 -6.56 14.69 4.02
CA PRO A 234 -7.25 14.77 5.31
C PRO A 234 -6.94 13.53 6.15
N THR A 235 -7.03 13.67 7.47
CA THR A 235 -6.83 12.57 8.39
C THR A 235 -7.77 12.71 9.59
N ARG A 236 -7.56 11.90 10.62
CA ARG A 236 -8.27 12.00 11.88
C ARG A 236 -7.33 11.85 13.07
N SER A 237 -7.70 12.49 14.18
CA SER A 237 -6.99 12.44 15.46
C SER A 237 -8.01 12.63 16.58
N ASP A 238 -7.75 12.10 17.78
CA ASP A 238 -8.67 12.16 18.91
C ASP A 238 -9.08 13.60 19.26
N ASP A 239 -8.13 14.53 19.14
CA ASP A 239 -8.28 15.95 19.44
C ASP A 239 -8.52 16.81 18.18
N GLY A 240 -8.71 16.18 17.02
CA GLY A 240 -8.85 16.86 15.73
C GLY A 240 -7.57 17.55 15.24
N ARG A 241 -6.41 17.25 15.82
CA ARG A 241 -5.12 17.86 15.44
C ARG A 241 -4.14 16.80 14.95
N ALA A 242 -3.54 17.05 13.80
CA ALA A 242 -2.46 16.25 13.26
C ALA A 242 -1.44 17.14 12.56
N SER A 243 -0.20 16.66 12.43
CA SER A 243 0.84 17.36 11.68
C SER A 243 1.62 16.41 10.79
N VAL A 244 2.22 16.96 9.73
CA VAL A 244 3.06 16.19 8.80
C VAL A 244 4.47 16.20 9.34
N VAL A 245 5.00 15.02 9.64
CA VAL A 245 6.41 14.84 10.03
C VAL A 245 7.29 14.75 8.79
N GLU A 246 6.90 13.90 7.83
CA GLU A 246 7.59 13.75 6.55
C GLU A 246 6.60 13.43 5.44
N THR A 247 6.86 13.92 4.22
CA THR A 247 6.14 13.48 3.02
C THR A 247 7.03 12.52 2.24
N PHE A 248 6.64 11.25 2.20
CA PHE A 248 7.38 10.18 1.51
C PHE A 248 7.12 10.19 0.01
N GLU A 249 5.84 10.34 -0.38
CA GLU A 249 5.38 10.36 -1.77
C GLU A 249 4.54 11.62 -2.00
N ASP A 250 4.87 12.37 -3.04
CA ASP A 250 4.11 13.52 -3.54
C ASP A 250 3.95 13.32 -5.05
N THR A 251 2.81 12.74 -5.45
CA THR A 251 2.50 12.39 -6.85
C THR A 251 1.16 13.01 -7.27
N PRO A 252 0.81 13.00 -8.57
CA PRO A 252 -0.38 13.69 -9.07
C PRO A 252 -1.71 13.23 -8.46
N PHE A 253 -1.79 11.96 -8.07
CA PHE A 253 -3.03 11.30 -7.63
C PHE A 253 -2.87 10.50 -6.33
N TYR A 254 -1.65 10.32 -5.85
CA TYR A 254 -1.32 9.55 -4.65
C TYR A 254 -0.31 10.29 -3.78
N ALA A 255 -0.48 10.24 -2.48
CA ALA A 255 0.49 10.76 -1.52
C ALA A 255 0.65 9.80 -0.34
N ARG A 256 1.87 9.73 0.18
CA ARG A 256 2.20 9.02 1.42
C ARG A 256 2.99 9.94 2.34
N SER A 257 2.62 9.97 3.61
CA SER A 257 3.24 10.82 4.62
C SER A 257 3.42 10.06 5.93
N LEU A 258 4.42 10.44 6.72
CA LEU A 258 4.49 10.14 8.14
C LEU A 258 3.86 11.31 8.89
N LEU A 259 2.91 11.03 9.76
CA LEU A 259 2.24 12.06 10.55
C LEU A 259 2.65 11.99 12.03
N ALA A 260 2.23 13.00 12.79
CA ALA A 260 2.10 12.95 14.24
C ALA A 260 0.65 13.26 14.59
N SER A 261 0.03 12.42 15.42
CA SER A 261 -1.37 12.55 15.87
C SER A 261 -1.59 11.80 17.18
N THR A 262 -2.82 11.84 17.69
CA THR A 262 -3.25 11.07 18.86
C THR A 262 -4.36 10.10 18.46
N LEU A 263 -4.25 8.83 18.84
CA LEU A 263 -5.28 7.81 18.62
C LEU A 263 -5.46 6.99 19.91
N ASP A 264 -6.71 6.86 20.36
CA ASP A 264 -7.08 6.15 21.60
C ASP A 264 -6.26 6.62 22.83
N GLY A 265 -6.02 7.94 22.91
CA GLY A 265 -5.23 8.59 23.96
C GLY A 265 -3.71 8.41 23.83
N GLU A 266 -3.22 7.71 22.81
CA GLU A 266 -1.78 7.51 22.57
C GLU A 266 -1.24 8.46 21.50
N ALA A 267 -0.12 9.13 21.78
CA ALA A 267 0.64 9.83 20.76
C ALA A 267 1.27 8.82 19.80
N VAL A 268 0.99 8.97 18.50
CA VAL A 268 1.37 8.00 17.46
C VAL A 268 2.00 8.70 16.26
N ARG A 269 2.74 7.91 15.47
CA ARG A 269 3.33 8.34 14.19
C ARG A 269 2.78 7.49 13.05
N PRO A 270 1.57 7.76 12.55
CA PRO A 270 0.97 6.89 11.56
C PRO A 270 1.61 7.10 10.18
N VAL A 271 1.79 5.99 9.46
CA VAL A 271 1.92 6.02 8.00
C VAL A 271 0.56 6.35 7.44
N HIS A 272 0.48 7.38 6.62
CA HIS A 272 -0.76 7.92 6.05
C HIS A 272 -0.68 7.95 4.54
N GLU A 273 -1.76 7.53 3.90
CA GLU A 273 -1.94 7.48 2.46
C GLU A 273 -3.18 8.29 2.06
N SER A 274 -3.09 8.96 0.92
CA SER A 274 -4.20 9.64 0.28
C SER A 274 -4.20 9.33 -1.21
N LEU A 275 -5.33 8.83 -1.72
CA LEU A 275 -5.52 8.48 -3.12
C LEU A 275 -6.71 9.24 -3.70
N SER A 276 -6.55 9.78 -4.90
CA SER A 276 -7.65 10.38 -5.68
C SER A 276 -7.79 9.69 -7.02
N LEU A 277 -8.85 8.91 -7.20
CA LEU A 277 -9.12 8.21 -8.45
C LEU A 277 -9.68 9.16 -9.51
N GLY A 278 -10.35 10.24 -9.10
CA GLY A 278 -10.68 11.35 -10.00
C GLY A 278 -9.45 11.95 -10.66
N ARG A 279 -8.36 12.17 -9.91
CA ARG A 279 -7.08 12.62 -10.48
C ARG A 279 -6.38 11.53 -11.28
N PHE A 280 -6.42 10.27 -10.83
CA PHE A 280 -5.85 9.16 -11.57
C PHE A 280 -6.46 9.01 -12.98
N ARG A 281 -7.79 9.18 -13.12
CA ARG A 281 -8.50 9.14 -14.42
C ARG A 281 -8.12 10.29 -15.37
N ASN A 282 -7.45 11.33 -14.90
CA ASN A 282 -7.08 12.46 -15.74
C ASN A 282 -6.12 12.00 -16.86
N PRO A 283 -6.41 12.28 -18.15
CA PRO A 283 -5.55 11.87 -19.26
C PRO A 283 -4.09 12.33 -19.15
N ALA A 284 -3.84 13.52 -18.59
CA ALA A 284 -2.48 14.01 -18.37
C ALA A 284 -1.72 13.17 -17.34
N VAL A 285 -2.42 12.70 -16.29
CA VAL A 285 -1.84 11.77 -15.31
C VAL A 285 -1.55 10.43 -15.97
N GLN A 286 -2.52 9.87 -16.70
CA GLN A 286 -2.37 8.61 -17.44
C GLN A 286 -1.19 8.64 -18.42
N PHE A 287 -0.96 9.78 -19.09
CA PHE A 287 0.17 9.97 -20.00
C PHE A 287 1.54 9.97 -19.28
N MET A 288 1.61 10.42 -18.02
CA MET A 288 2.87 10.45 -17.25
C MET A 288 3.24 9.10 -16.62
N LEU A 289 2.26 8.23 -16.33
CA LEU A 289 2.48 6.97 -15.62
C LEU A 289 3.54 6.04 -16.28
N PRO A 290 3.56 5.85 -17.62
CA PRO A 290 4.53 4.97 -18.28
C PRO A 290 6.00 5.29 -17.99
N PHE A 291 6.33 6.54 -17.64
CA PHE A 291 7.71 6.95 -17.35
C PHE A 291 8.24 6.42 -16.02
N ARG A 292 7.35 6.15 -15.06
CA ARG A 292 7.69 5.51 -13.78
C ARG A 292 7.31 4.04 -13.73
N MET A 293 6.36 3.62 -14.56
CA MET A 293 5.89 2.25 -14.63
C MET A 293 6.10 1.68 -16.03
N PRO A 294 7.34 1.30 -16.40
CA PRO A 294 7.60 0.69 -17.71
C PRO A 294 6.97 -0.70 -17.79
N ARG A 295 6.65 -1.13 -19.01
CA ARG A 295 6.15 -2.48 -19.27
C ARG A 295 7.22 -3.34 -19.94
N ARG A 296 7.41 -4.57 -19.45
CA ARG A 296 8.23 -5.61 -20.08
C ARG A 296 7.36 -6.80 -20.48
N ILE A 297 7.46 -7.18 -21.75
CA ILE A 297 6.70 -8.29 -22.34
C ILE A 297 7.72 -9.39 -22.70
N GLY A 298 8.42 -9.90 -21.68
CA GLY A 298 9.53 -10.86 -21.84
C GLY A 298 9.86 -11.51 -20.53
#